data_AF-A0A7S0LG32-F1
#
_entry.id   AF-A0A7S0LG32-F1
#
_cell.length_a   1.000
_cell.length_b   1.000
_cell.length_c   1.000
_cell.angle_alpha   90.00
_cell.angle_beta   90.00
_cell.angle_gamma   90.00
#
_symmetry.space_group_name_H-M   'P 1'
#
loop_
_entity.id
_entity.type
_entity.pdbx_description
1 polymer ?
#
loop_
_entity_poly.entity_id
_entity_poly.type
_entity_poly.pdbx_seq_one_letter_code
_entity_poly.pdbx_strand_id
1 'polypeptide(L)'
;RLVGLPLAYALAASDATVTLAHRASPDLPALCASADILVSSAGSPALVQGEWCKPGAVVVNVGTTYDEASRQLLPDLQPDLEAFRHTSLVVSSPGGVGPLSLAILFRNLIAATSCSTLVTAGATTATPAVPHAELLKWLHSQKWSLTSAAPHASRALLRELDFASHADAASFLSASGAAGDELDHHPACSELLHRCAEGVRITMKLFTTTTADVTSFDLALARSIDELYAGYTDQKG
;
A
#
# COMPACT_ATOMS: atom_id res chain seq x y z
N ARG A 1 3.20 -22.78 -6.96
CA ARG A 1 4.38 -21.88 -6.88
C ARG A 1 3.96 -20.43 -6.54
N LEU A 2 2.90 -20.22 -5.76
CA LEU A 2 2.38 -18.88 -5.45
C LEU A 2 3.05 -18.26 -4.21
N VAL A 3 3.41 -19.08 -3.21
CA VAL A 3 3.88 -18.60 -1.91
C VAL A 3 5.40 -18.74 -1.75
N GLY A 4 5.91 -19.98 -1.77
CA GLY A 4 7.27 -20.26 -1.30
C GLY A 4 8.40 -19.50 -2.01
N LEU A 5 8.36 -19.37 -3.34
CA LEU A 5 9.44 -18.71 -4.08
C LEU A 5 9.44 -17.18 -3.91
N PRO A 6 8.31 -16.46 -4.09
CA PRO A 6 8.26 -15.03 -3.76
C PRO A 6 8.63 -14.73 -2.31
N LEU A 7 8.17 -15.56 -1.36
CA LEU A 7 8.49 -15.40 0.05
C LEU A 7 9.98 -15.59 0.33
N ALA A 8 10.60 -16.60 -0.28
CA ALA A 8 12.05 -16.83 -0.15
C ALA A 8 12.85 -15.61 -0.61
N TYR A 9 12.48 -15.00 -1.74
CA TYR A 9 13.12 -13.77 -2.21
C TYR A 9 12.90 -12.59 -1.25
N ALA A 10 11.68 -12.40 -0.74
CA ALA A 10 11.38 -11.31 0.19
C ALA A 10 12.15 -11.43 1.52
N LEU A 11 12.26 -12.65 2.06
CA LEU A 11 13.03 -12.94 3.26
C LEU A 11 14.53 -12.75 3.03
N ALA A 12 15.07 -13.25 1.91
CA ALA A 12 16.47 -13.06 1.55
C ALA A 12 16.80 -11.57 1.34
N ALA A 13 15.89 -10.79 0.75
CA ALA A 13 16.02 -9.33 0.62
C ALA A 13 15.99 -8.60 1.98
N SER A 14 15.56 -9.26 3.04
CA SER A 14 15.57 -8.77 4.42
C SER A 14 16.69 -9.40 5.25
N ASP A 15 17.76 -9.86 4.58
CA ASP A 15 18.96 -10.49 5.16
C ASP A 15 18.71 -11.80 5.95
N ALA A 16 17.59 -12.48 5.69
CA ALA A 16 17.35 -13.80 6.29
C ALA A 16 18.13 -14.90 5.55
N THR A 17 18.63 -15.89 6.31
CA THR A 17 19.09 -17.16 5.73
C THR A 17 17.88 -18.02 5.40
N VAL A 18 17.69 -18.36 4.13
CA VAL A 18 16.49 -19.04 3.65
C VAL A 18 16.79 -20.45 3.17
N THR A 19 16.07 -21.43 3.71
CA THR A 19 16.03 -22.81 3.22
C THR A 19 14.68 -23.09 2.57
N LEU A 20 14.67 -23.47 1.29
CA LEU A 20 13.44 -23.85 0.58
C LEU A 20 13.28 -25.38 0.60
N ALA A 21 12.27 -25.87 1.31
CA ALA A 21 11.91 -27.29 1.31
C ALA A 21 10.68 -27.57 0.42
N HIS A 22 10.58 -28.79 -0.09
CA HIS A 22 9.46 -29.28 -0.88
C HIS A 22 9.23 -30.78 -0.65
N ARG A 23 8.21 -31.36 -1.28
CA ARG A 23 7.81 -32.78 -1.12
C ARG A 23 8.90 -33.83 -1.38
N ALA A 24 10.02 -33.44 -1.98
CA ALA A 24 11.14 -34.35 -2.31
C ALA A 24 12.42 -33.95 -1.58
N SER A 25 12.35 -32.95 -0.70
CA SER A 25 13.43 -32.65 0.24
C SER A 25 13.55 -33.81 1.22
N PRO A 26 14.77 -34.34 1.44
CA PRO A 26 14.99 -35.35 2.45
C PRO A 26 14.82 -34.73 3.84
N ASP A 27 14.31 -35.52 4.79
CA ASP A 27 14.27 -35.20 6.22
C ASP A 27 13.70 -33.81 6.55
N LEU A 28 12.43 -33.60 6.19
CA LEU A 28 11.70 -32.39 6.58
C LEU A 28 11.75 -32.10 8.10
N PRO A 29 11.65 -33.10 9.01
CA PRO A 29 11.79 -32.85 10.45
C PRO A 29 13.11 -32.16 10.81
N ALA A 30 14.23 -32.65 10.30
CA ALA A 30 15.54 -32.04 10.57
C ALA A 30 15.65 -30.60 10.03
N LEU A 31 15.11 -30.34 8.83
CA LEU A 31 15.07 -28.99 8.27
C LEU A 31 14.23 -28.04 9.13
N CYS A 32 13.05 -28.48 9.55
CA CYS A 32 12.16 -27.71 10.42
C CYS A 32 12.80 -27.41 11.78
N ALA A 33 13.54 -28.37 12.34
CA ALA A 33 14.19 -28.24 13.65
C ALA A 33 15.35 -27.22 13.64
N SER A 34 15.86 -26.87 12.46
CA SER A 34 16.89 -25.84 12.30
C SER A 34 16.34 -24.43 12.14
N ALA A 35 15.04 -24.27 11.84
CA ALA A 35 14.45 -23.00 11.46
C ALA A 35 14.00 -22.17 12.67
N ASP A 36 14.38 -20.88 12.69
CA ASP A 36 13.84 -19.90 13.64
C ASP A 36 12.43 -19.43 13.23
N ILE A 37 12.13 -19.45 11.92
CA ILE A 37 10.82 -19.16 11.36
C ILE A 37 10.48 -20.29 10.37
N LEU A 38 9.42 -21.03 10.67
CA LEU A 38 8.89 -22.09 9.80
C LEU A 38 7.61 -21.60 9.12
N VAL A 39 7.60 -21.59 7.79
CA VAL A 39 6.40 -21.24 7.01
C VAL A 39 5.97 -22.44 6.17
N SER A 40 4.78 -22.99 6.44
CA SER A 40 4.24 -24.11 5.67
C SER A 40 3.22 -23.65 4.64
N SER A 41 3.46 -23.97 3.37
CA SER A 41 2.53 -23.74 2.26
C SER A 41 2.38 -25.00 1.40
N ALA A 42 2.31 -26.17 2.04
CA ALA A 42 2.31 -27.47 1.40
C ALA A 42 0.93 -27.85 0.83
N GLY A 43 -0.15 -27.41 1.48
CA GLY A 43 -1.50 -27.86 1.15
C GLY A 43 -1.74 -29.32 1.50
N SER A 44 -1.12 -29.78 2.59
CA SER A 44 -1.16 -31.16 3.06
C SER A 44 -1.59 -31.17 4.52
N PRO A 45 -2.85 -31.52 4.82
CA PRO A 45 -3.39 -31.49 6.17
C PRO A 45 -2.49 -32.23 7.18
N ALA A 46 -2.26 -31.61 8.33
CA ALA A 46 -1.52 -32.21 9.44
C ALA A 46 -0.12 -32.75 9.07
N LEU A 47 0.54 -32.18 8.06
CA LEU A 47 1.91 -32.52 7.69
C LEU A 47 2.92 -32.13 8.79
N VAL A 48 2.87 -30.88 9.23
CA VAL A 48 3.85 -30.31 10.17
C VAL A 48 3.46 -30.68 11.59
N GLN A 49 4.34 -31.44 12.26
CA GLN A 49 4.18 -31.80 13.66
C GLN A 49 4.87 -30.79 14.58
N GLY A 50 4.35 -30.63 15.80
CA GLY A 50 4.92 -29.70 16.80
C GLY A 50 6.35 -30.06 17.19
N GLU A 51 6.65 -31.35 17.27
CA GLU A 51 7.97 -31.89 17.61
C GLU A 51 9.06 -31.59 16.56
N TRP A 52 8.67 -31.23 15.33
CA TRP A 52 9.62 -30.83 14.28
C TRP A 52 10.10 -29.39 14.49
N CYS A 53 9.40 -28.60 15.30
CA CYS A 53 9.66 -27.17 15.44
C CYS A 53 10.71 -26.90 16.54
N LYS A 54 11.69 -26.06 16.23
CA LYS A 54 12.69 -25.60 17.20
C LYS A 54 12.03 -24.85 18.38
N PRO A 55 12.45 -25.07 19.63
CA PRO A 55 12.00 -24.24 20.75
C PRO A 55 12.25 -22.75 20.50
N GLY A 56 11.23 -21.93 20.74
CA GLY A 56 11.24 -20.49 20.45
C GLY A 56 10.98 -20.10 19.00
N ALA A 57 10.83 -21.05 18.07
CA ALA A 57 10.53 -20.74 16.66
C ALA A 57 9.19 -20.03 16.48
N VAL A 58 9.05 -19.30 15.37
CA VAL A 58 7.76 -18.81 14.88
C VAL A 58 7.24 -19.76 13.82
N VAL A 59 6.01 -20.24 13.96
CA VAL A 59 5.38 -21.19 13.02
C VAL A 59 4.20 -20.51 12.34
N VAL A 60 4.23 -20.45 11.00
CA VAL A 60 3.20 -19.80 10.19
C VAL A 60 2.58 -20.79 9.21
N ASN A 61 1.31 -21.09 9.39
CA ASN A 61 0.52 -21.86 8.46
C ASN A 61 -0.01 -20.98 7.31
N VAL A 62 0.32 -21.36 6.08
CA VAL A 62 -0.22 -20.77 4.85
C VAL A 62 -1.05 -21.78 4.06
N GLY A 63 -0.66 -23.05 4.06
CA GLY A 63 -1.39 -24.10 3.35
C GLY A 63 -2.80 -24.27 3.91
N THR A 64 -3.77 -24.36 3.02
CA THR A 64 -5.17 -24.57 3.35
C THR A 64 -5.74 -25.60 2.39
N THR A 65 -6.33 -26.66 2.93
CA THR A 65 -6.96 -27.73 2.15
C THR A 65 -8.43 -27.82 2.56
N TYR A 66 -9.34 -27.73 1.58
CA TYR A 66 -10.75 -27.91 1.83
C TYR A 66 -11.09 -29.40 1.92
N ASP A 67 -11.67 -29.82 3.03
CA ASP A 67 -12.17 -31.18 3.20
C ASP A 67 -13.68 -31.24 2.97
N GLU A 68 -14.08 -31.98 1.95
CA GLU A 68 -15.48 -32.16 1.56
C GLU A 68 -16.30 -32.88 2.64
N ALA A 69 -15.70 -33.81 3.38
CA ALA A 69 -16.41 -34.62 4.37
C ALA A 69 -16.79 -33.79 5.61
N SER A 70 -15.83 -33.08 6.18
CA SER A 70 -16.06 -32.19 7.33
C SER A 70 -16.63 -30.82 6.93
N ARG A 71 -16.52 -30.44 5.65
CA ARG A 71 -16.79 -29.08 5.14
C ARG A 71 -15.97 -28.00 5.85
N GLN A 72 -14.71 -28.32 6.15
CA GLN A 72 -13.79 -27.45 6.87
C GLN A 72 -12.52 -27.17 6.06
N LEU A 73 -11.85 -26.07 6.44
CA LEU A 73 -10.52 -25.74 5.95
C LEU A 73 -9.49 -26.32 6.92
N LEU A 74 -8.69 -27.26 6.43
CA LEU A 74 -7.67 -27.94 7.20
C LEU A 74 -6.30 -27.26 6.99
N PRO A 75 -5.56 -26.96 8.07
CA PRO A 75 -4.20 -26.41 8.00
C PRO A 75 -3.15 -27.49 7.67
N ASP A 76 -1.96 -27.08 7.26
CA ASP A 76 -0.81 -27.99 7.16
C ASP A 76 -0.29 -28.43 8.54
N LEU A 77 -0.60 -27.70 9.60
CA LEU A 77 -0.22 -28.04 10.98
C LEU A 77 -1.10 -29.16 11.53
N GLN A 78 -0.53 -29.97 12.43
CA GLN A 78 -1.32 -30.96 13.17
C GLN A 78 -2.48 -30.30 13.97
N PRO A 79 -3.59 -31.03 14.22
CA PRO A 79 -4.76 -30.45 14.89
C PRO A 79 -4.52 -30.03 16.34
N ASP A 80 -3.69 -30.78 17.08
CA ASP A 80 -3.33 -30.46 18.46
C ASP A 80 -2.26 -29.36 18.48
N LEU A 81 -2.70 -28.11 18.69
CA LEU A 81 -1.82 -26.95 18.74
C LEU A 81 -0.99 -26.87 20.04
N GLU A 82 -1.37 -27.59 21.11
CA GLU A 82 -0.60 -27.64 22.36
C GLU A 82 0.78 -28.26 22.14
N ALA A 83 0.92 -29.12 21.13
CA ALA A 83 2.20 -29.67 20.71
C ALA A 83 3.21 -28.61 20.24
N PHE A 84 2.78 -27.38 19.97
CA PHE A 84 3.65 -26.26 19.60
C PHE A 84 3.89 -25.28 20.76
N ARG A 85 3.47 -25.57 21.99
CA ARG A 85 3.61 -24.64 23.14
C ARG A 85 5.05 -24.18 23.43
N HIS A 86 6.06 -24.92 22.97
CA HIS A 86 7.47 -24.57 23.10
C HIS A 86 7.95 -23.56 22.06
N THR A 87 7.13 -23.26 21.05
CA THR A 87 7.37 -22.23 20.04
C THR A 87 6.99 -20.84 20.59
N SER A 88 7.52 -19.76 20.01
CA SER A 88 7.21 -18.40 20.47
C SER A 88 5.86 -17.89 19.94
N LEU A 89 5.46 -18.34 18.75
CA LEU A 89 4.22 -17.97 18.11
C LEU A 89 3.80 -19.05 17.13
N VAL A 90 2.51 -19.41 17.15
CA VAL A 90 1.89 -20.25 16.12
C VAL A 90 0.73 -19.50 15.48
N VAL A 91 0.77 -19.37 14.16
CA VAL A 91 -0.32 -18.87 13.34
C VAL A 91 -0.92 -20.04 12.59
N SER A 92 -2.14 -20.44 12.96
CA SER A 92 -2.90 -21.50 12.30
C SER A 92 -4.06 -20.91 11.47
N SER A 93 -4.81 -21.79 10.79
CA SER A 93 -6.07 -21.44 10.12
C SER A 93 -7.23 -22.22 10.72
N PRO A 94 -8.45 -21.65 10.73
CA PRO A 94 -8.85 -20.33 10.19
C PRO A 94 -8.32 -19.11 10.98
N GLY A 95 -8.30 -17.92 10.35
CA GLY A 95 -7.96 -16.66 11.01
C GLY A 95 -6.49 -16.21 10.97
N GLY A 96 -5.59 -17.02 10.43
CA GLY A 96 -4.16 -16.69 10.24
C GLY A 96 -3.89 -15.81 9.02
N VAL A 97 -3.16 -16.36 8.04
CA VAL A 97 -2.70 -15.57 6.87
C VAL A 97 -3.81 -15.27 5.84
N GLY A 98 -4.92 -16.01 5.86
CA GLY A 98 -6.00 -15.88 4.87
C GLY A 98 -6.58 -14.46 4.76
N PRO A 99 -7.02 -13.83 5.87
CA PRO A 99 -7.49 -12.44 5.86
C PRO A 99 -6.46 -11.44 5.36
N LEU A 100 -5.17 -11.68 5.60
CA LEU A 100 -4.09 -10.80 5.13
C LEU A 100 -3.98 -10.81 3.60
N SER A 101 -4.19 -11.95 2.95
CA SER A 101 -4.17 -12.05 1.49
C SER A 101 -5.19 -11.11 0.84
N LEU A 102 -6.41 -11.03 1.40
CA LEU A 102 -7.45 -10.13 0.89
C LEU A 102 -7.11 -8.65 1.19
N ALA A 103 -6.62 -8.35 2.39
CA ALA A 103 -6.20 -6.99 2.75
C ALA A 103 -5.06 -6.48 1.85
N ILE A 104 -4.04 -7.32 1.61
CA ILE A 104 -2.92 -6.99 0.72
C ILE A 104 -3.37 -6.86 -0.74
N LEU A 105 -4.33 -7.66 -1.19
CA LEU A 105 -4.93 -7.48 -2.53
C LEU A 105 -5.55 -6.09 -2.66
N PHE A 106 -6.37 -5.65 -1.71
CA PHE A 106 -6.97 -4.33 -1.75
C PHE A 106 -5.94 -3.21 -1.64
N ARG A 107 -4.92 -3.36 -0.79
CA ARG A 107 -3.79 -2.42 -0.72
C ARG A 107 -3.09 -2.30 -2.08
N ASN A 108 -2.81 -3.42 -2.72
CA ASN A 108 -2.16 -3.45 -4.03
C ASN A 108 -3.06 -2.87 -5.12
N LEU A 109 -4.37 -3.10 -5.05
CA LEU A 109 -5.35 -2.50 -5.95
C LEU A 109 -5.36 -0.98 -5.82
N ILE A 110 -5.41 -0.45 -4.59
CA ILE A 110 -5.37 0.99 -4.32
C ILE A 110 -4.05 1.60 -4.81
N ALA A 111 -2.92 0.94 -4.55
CA ALA A 111 -1.62 1.39 -5.04
C ALA A 111 -1.55 1.40 -6.57
N ALA A 112 -2.11 0.36 -7.22
CA ALA A 112 -2.15 0.25 -8.66
C ALA A 112 -3.06 1.32 -9.29
N THR A 113 -4.25 1.58 -8.73
CA THR A 113 -5.15 2.63 -9.24
C THR A 113 -4.59 4.02 -9.01
N SER A 114 -3.87 4.24 -7.90
CA SER A 114 -3.14 5.50 -7.66
C SER A 114 -2.03 5.74 -8.69
N CYS A 115 -1.56 4.69 -9.37
CA CYS A 115 -0.48 4.74 -10.36
C CYS A 115 -0.97 4.54 -11.82
N SER A 116 -2.21 4.05 -12.02
CA SER A 116 -2.73 3.56 -13.30
C SER A 116 -3.94 4.36 -13.80
N THR A 117 -4.04 5.65 -13.46
CA THR A 117 -4.83 6.60 -14.26
C THR A 117 -4.17 6.76 -15.63
N LEU A 118 -4.38 5.78 -16.50
CA LEU A 118 -4.42 5.94 -17.95
C LEU A 118 -5.80 6.47 -18.32
N VAL A 119 -6.10 7.67 -17.84
CA VAL A 119 -7.11 8.54 -18.45
C VAL A 119 -6.31 9.44 -19.39
N THR A 120 -6.87 9.81 -20.54
CA THR A 120 -6.32 10.88 -21.37
C THR A 120 -5.91 12.01 -20.44
N ALA A 121 -4.63 12.34 -20.37
CA ALA A 121 -4.23 13.53 -19.66
C ALA A 121 -4.48 14.69 -20.62
N GLY A 122 -5.22 15.71 -20.19
CA GLY A 122 -5.36 16.96 -20.93
C GLY A 122 -3.98 17.54 -21.28
N ALA A 123 -2.97 17.26 -20.45
CA ALA A 123 -1.57 17.47 -20.76
C ALA A 123 -0.93 16.28 -21.49
N THR A 124 -0.51 16.50 -22.73
CA THR A 124 0.24 15.53 -23.55
C THR A 124 1.75 15.79 -23.47
N THR A 125 2.57 14.95 -24.10
CA THR A 125 4.01 15.21 -24.26
C THR A 125 4.32 16.49 -25.05
N ALA A 126 3.34 17.04 -25.79
CA ALA A 126 3.45 18.31 -26.50
C ALA A 126 3.07 19.52 -25.62
N THR A 127 2.49 19.31 -24.44
CA THR A 127 2.12 20.39 -23.53
C THR A 127 3.39 20.97 -22.90
N PRO A 128 3.65 22.28 -23.02
CA PRO A 128 4.85 22.88 -22.45
C PRO A 128 4.78 22.93 -20.93
N ALA A 129 5.90 22.65 -20.27
CA ALA A 129 6.07 22.94 -18.85
C ALA A 129 6.03 24.46 -18.60
N VAL A 130 5.49 24.86 -17.45
CA VAL A 130 5.49 26.26 -17.05
C VAL A 130 6.94 26.70 -16.78
N PRO A 131 7.40 27.81 -17.40
CA PRO A 131 8.74 28.33 -17.15
C PRO A 131 8.98 28.59 -15.66
N HIS A 132 10.17 28.27 -15.16
CA HIS A 132 10.50 28.39 -13.74
C HIS A 132 10.23 29.79 -13.17
N ALA A 133 10.55 30.86 -13.91
CA ALA A 133 10.30 32.23 -13.48
C ALA A 133 8.81 32.58 -13.35
N GLU A 134 7.96 31.99 -14.19
CA GLU A 134 6.51 32.17 -14.11
C GLU A 134 5.93 31.39 -12.94
N LEU A 135 6.43 30.17 -12.72
CA LEU A 135 6.03 29.33 -11.60
C LEU A 135 6.35 29.97 -10.26
N LEU A 136 7.54 30.56 -10.09
CA LEU A 136 7.90 31.29 -8.87
C LEU A 136 6.99 32.51 -8.63
N LYS A 137 6.64 33.27 -9.68
CA LYS A 137 5.71 34.40 -9.57
C LYS A 137 4.34 33.94 -9.12
N TRP A 138 3.85 32.82 -9.67
CA TRP A 138 2.58 32.24 -9.27
C TRP A 138 2.63 31.82 -7.79
N LEU A 139 3.65 31.07 -7.37
CA LEU A 139 3.84 30.59 -6.00
C LEU A 139 3.90 31.72 -4.96
N HIS A 140 4.49 32.88 -5.29
CA HIS A 140 4.54 34.02 -4.36
C HIS A 140 3.15 34.53 -3.92
N SER A 141 2.11 34.27 -4.71
CA SER A 141 0.73 34.70 -4.42
C SER A 141 -0.16 33.58 -3.90
N GLN A 142 0.35 32.35 -3.84
CA GLN A 142 -0.42 31.14 -3.60
C GLN A 142 0.13 30.39 -2.39
N LYS A 143 -0.68 29.51 -1.80
CA LYS A 143 -0.26 28.74 -0.62
C LYS A 143 0.36 27.37 -0.98
N TRP A 144 0.86 27.23 -2.20
CA TRP A 144 1.47 26.01 -2.73
C TRP A 144 2.99 26.05 -2.62
N SER A 145 3.63 24.88 -2.58
CA SER A 145 5.10 24.74 -2.59
C SER A 145 5.57 23.80 -3.69
N LEU A 146 6.88 23.84 -4.01
CA LEU A 146 7.51 22.96 -5.00
C LEU A 146 8.31 21.84 -4.33
N THR A 147 8.26 20.62 -4.87
CA THR A 147 9.11 19.50 -4.42
C THR A 147 10.60 19.72 -4.66
N SER A 148 10.97 20.49 -5.69
CA SER A 148 12.36 20.83 -6.01
C SER A 148 12.46 22.23 -6.57
N ALA A 149 13.45 23.00 -6.08
CA ALA A 149 13.77 24.34 -6.58
C ALA A 149 14.75 24.32 -7.77
N ALA A 150 15.32 23.16 -8.10
CA ALA A 150 16.29 23.05 -9.19
C ALA A 150 15.59 23.15 -10.56
N PRO A 151 16.11 23.95 -11.51
CA PRO A 151 15.46 24.20 -12.80
C PRO A 151 15.35 22.98 -13.74
N HIS A 152 16.03 21.87 -13.44
CA HIS A 152 16.07 20.64 -14.25
C HIS A 152 15.64 19.38 -13.51
N ALA A 153 15.15 19.49 -12.28
CA ALA A 153 14.60 18.35 -11.55
C ALA A 153 13.11 18.20 -11.88
N SER A 154 12.56 16.99 -11.77
CA SER A 154 11.11 16.81 -11.81
C SER A 154 10.46 17.54 -10.65
N ARG A 155 9.50 18.41 -10.98
CA ARG A 155 8.82 19.29 -10.04
C ARG A 155 7.36 18.87 -9.89
N ALA A 156 6.84 19.05 -8.69
CA ALA A 156 5.42 18.91 -8.39
C ALA A 156 5.00 20.03 -7.44
N LEU A 157 3.76 20.47 -7.58
CA LEU A 157 3.12 21.38 -6.63
C LEU A 157 2.63 20.57 -5.43
N LEU A 158 2.82 21.12 -4.23
CA LEU A 158 2.36 20.55 -2.98
C LEU A 158 1.48 21.54 -2.23
N ARG A 159 0.43 21.03 -1.61
CA ARG A 159 -0.48 21.78 -0.74
C ARG A 159 -0.90 20.93 0.45
N GLU A 160 -0.72 21.47 1.65
CA GLU A 160 -1.30 20.92 2.87
C GLU A 160 -2.65 21.58 3.15
N LEU A 161 -3.67 20.76 3.40
CA LEU A 161 -5.04 21.16 3.68
C LEU A 161 -5.53 20.44 4.93
N ASP A 162 -6.04 21.20 5.90
CA ASP A 162 -6.52 20.68 7.19
C ASP A 162 -8.05 20.59 7.20
N PHE A 163 -8.58 19.52 7.78
CA PHE A 163 -10.01 19.21 7.89
C PHE A 163 -10.37 18.78 9.32
N ALA A 164 -11.56 19.14 9.77
CA ALA A 164 -12.02 18.79 11.12
C ALA A 164 -12.33 17.29 11.30
N SER A 165 -12.68 16.59 10.21
CA SER A 165 -13.08 15.19 10.26
C SER A 165 -12.69 14.41 9.00
N HIS A 166 -12.68 13.08 9.10
CA HIS A 166 -12.50 12.18 7.95
C HIS A 166 -13.60 12.33 6.90
N ALA A 167 -14.84 12.59 7.34
CA ALA A 167 -15.97 12.78 6.42
C ALA A 167 -15.75 14.03 5.56
N ASP A 168 -15.32 15.14 6.17
CA ASP A 168 -15.00 16.37 5.43
C ASP A 168 -13.85 16.18 4.45
N ALA A 169 -12.77 15.53 4.90
CA ALA A 169 -11.61 15.23 4.08
C ALA A 169 -12.00 14.35 2.87
N ALA A 170 -12.83 13.34 3.07
CA ALA A 170 -13.31 12.47 2.01
C ALA A 170 -14.22 13.21 1.01
N SER A 171 -15.16 14.03 1.50
CA SER A 171 -16.02 14.86 0.65
C SER A 171 -15.20 15.84 -0.18
N PHE A 172 -14.20 16.47 0.42
CA PHE A 172 -13.30 17.38 -0.30
C PHE A 172 -12.46 16.67 -1.36
N LEU A 173 -11.91 15.49 -1.05
CA LEU A 173 -11.17 14.68 -2.02
C LEU A 173 -12.05 14.28 -3.20
N SER A 174 -13.31 13.90 -2.95
CA SER A 174 -14.26 13.58 -4.01
C SER A 174 -14.56 14.79 -4.89
N ALA A 175 -14.77 15.97 -4.31
CA ALA A 175 -15.01 17.20 -5.06
C ALA A 175 -13.78 17.63 -5.88
N SER A 176 -12.59 17.49 -5.30
CA SER A 176 -11.32 17.75 -5.99
C SER A 176 -11.08 16.79 -7.15
N GLY A 177 -11.48 15.52 -7.01
CA GLY A 177 -11.47 14.53 -8.09
C GLY A 177 -12.38 14.93 -9.23
N ALA A 178 -13.62 15.35 -8.93
CA ALA A 178 -14.57 15.81 -9.94
C ALA A 178 -14.10 17.07 -10.69
N ALA A 179 -13.48 18.03 -9.99
CA ALA A 179 -12.84 19.19 -10.63
C ALA A 179 -11.67 18.77 -11.55
N GLY A 180 -10.97 17.70 -11.20
CA GLY A 180 -9.94 17.11 -12.05
C GLY A 180 -10.51 16.43 -13.29
N ASP A 181 -11.66 15.76 -13.18
CA ASP A 181 -12.37 15.17 -14.32
C ASP A 181 -12.79 16.22 -15.35
N GLU A 182 -13.24 17.41 -14.92
CA GLU A 182 -13.58 18.52 -15.83
C GLU A 182 -12.38 19.06 -16.61
N LEU A 183 -11.19 19.00 -16.01
CA LEU A 183 -9.94 19.48 -16.60
C LEU A 183 -9.15 18.41 -17.35
N ASP A 184 -9.65 17.16 -17.36
CA ASP A 184 -8.92 15.97 -17.82
C ASP A 184 -7.53 15.88 -17.14
N HIS A 185 -7.44 16.30 -15.88
CA HIS A 185 -6.19 16.40 -15.13
C HIS A 185 -6.45 16.17 -13.64
N HIS A 186 -5.85 15.14 -13.04
CA HIS A 186 -6.26 14.68 -11.70
C HIS A 186 -5.25 15.04 -10.60
N PRO A 187 -5.72 15.42 -9.39
CA PRO A 187 -4.84 15.62 -8.25
C PRO A 187 -4.37 14.29 -7.67
N ALA A 188 -3.09 14.16 -7.35
CA ALA A 188 -2.60 13.04 -6.57
C ALA A 188 -2.68 13.38 -5.08
N CYS A 189 -3.51 12.63 -4.33
CA CYS A 189 -3.43 12.65 -2.87
C CYS A 189 -2.19 11.84 -2.46
N SER A 190 -1.14 12.54 -2.00
CA SER A 190 0.14 11.90 -1.68
C SER A 190 0.20 11.39 -0.24
N GLU A 191 -0.56 12.00 0.67
CA GLU A 191 -0.59 11.63 2.08
C GLU A 191 -1.92 12.05 2.74
N LEU A 192 -2.45 11.20 3.63
CA LEU A 192 -3.57 11.51 4.52
C LEU A 192 -3.13 11.17 5.95
N LEU A 193 -3.00 12.19 6.79
CA LEU A 193 -2.53 12.10 8.16
C LEU A 193 -3.64 12.47 9.13
N HIS A 194 -4.10 11.51 9.92
CA HIS A 194 -5.04 11.77 11.01
C HIS A 194 -4.29 12.05 12.32
N ARG A 195 -4.68 13.13 13.00
CA ARG A 195 -4.21 13.48 14.33
C ARG A 195 -5.43 13.67 15.23
N CYS A 196 -5.59 12.81 16.24
CA CYS A 196 -6.83 12.75 17.03
C CYS A 196 -7.31 14.09 17.62
N ALA A 197 -6.40 15.05 17.88
CA ALA A 197 -6.72 16.38 18.40
C ALA A 197 -6.70 17.50 17.35
N GLU A 198 -6.09 17.28 16.18
CA GLU A 198 -5.84 18.31 15.15
C GLU A 198 -6.64 18.04 13.86
N GLY A 199 -7.40 16.94 13.80
CA GLY A 199 -8.25 16.58 12.68
C GLY A 199 -7.54 15.70 11.65
N VAL A 200 -7.78 15.96 10.37
CA VAL A 200 -7.18 15.24 9.25
C VAL A 200 -6.45 16.23 8.36
N ARG A 201 -5.16 15.99 8.11
CA ARG A 201 -4.38 16.72 7.12
C ARG A 201 -4.27 15.91 5.85
N ILE A 202 -4.48 16.56 4.71
CA ILE A 202 -4.25 16.00 3.39
C ILE A 202 -3.09 16.76 2.76
N THR A 203 -2.12 16.01 2.22
CA THR A 203 -1.06 16.57 1.36
C THR A 203 -1.37 16.23 -0.09
N MET A 204 -1.82 17.24 -0.83
CA MET A 204 -2.08 17.13 -2.25
C MET A 204 -0.85 17.46 -3.07
N LYS A 205 -0.63 16.65 -4.11
CA LYS A 205 0.46 16.76 -5.06
C LYS A 205 -0.11 16.87 -6.46
N LEU A 206 0.25 17.93 -7.18
CA LEU A 206 -0.08 18.09 -8.59
C LEU A 206 1.20 17.98 -9.42
N PHE A 207 1.18 17.09 -10.40
CA PHE A 207 2.26 16.95 -11.36
C PHE A 207 1.73 16.34 -12.65
N THR A 208 2.29 16.77 -13.77
CA THR A 208 2.01 16.15 -15.07
C THR A 208 3.03 15.06 -15.34
N THR A 209 2.57 13.80 -15.42
CA THR A 209 3.43 12.63 -15.66
C THR A 209 4.10 12.64 -17.03
N THR A 210 3.37 13.10 -18.06
CA THR A 210 3.81 13.09 -19.46
C THR A 210 4.94 14.07 -19.75
N THR A 211 4.98 15.20 -19.04
CA THR A 211 6.02 16.24 -19.17
C THR A 211 7.09 16.14 -18.07
N ALA A 212 6.86 15.28 -17.07
CA ALA A 212 7.69 15.14 -15.87
C ALA A 212 7.90 16.47 -15.10
N ASP A 213 6.95 17.40 -15.22
CA ASP A 213 7.03 18.76 -14.69
C ASP A 213 5.64 19.38 -14.47
N VAL A 214 5.59 20.61 -13.96
CA VAL A 214 4.36 21.38 -13.73
C VAL A 214 3.90 22.04 -15.05
N THR A 215 2.64 21.85 -15.42
CA THR A 215 2.02 22.45 -16.62
C THR A 215 0.92 23.45 -16.25
N SER A 216 0.33 24.09 -17.27
CA SER A 216 -0.84 24.96 -17.08
C SER A 216 -2.04 24.23 -16.49
N PHE A 217 -2.15 22.91 -16.70
CA PHE A 217 -3.22 22.08 -16.13
C PHE A 217 -3.06 21.93 -14.61
N ASP A 218 -1.83 21.74 -14.14
CA ASP A 218 -1.53 21.73 -12.70
C ASP A 218 -1.90 23.06 -12.04
N LEU A 219 -1.59 24.19 -12.70
CA LEU A 219 -1.95 25.52 -12.20
C LEU A 219 -3.47 25.77 -12.21
N ALA A 220 -4.18 25.31 -13.24
CA ALA A 220 -5.62 25.45 -13.34
C ALA A 220 -6.32 24.63 -12.24
N LEU A 221 -5.93 23.38 -12.09
CA LEU A 221 -6.45 22.50 -11.05
C LEU A 221 -6.13 23.02 -9.65
N ALA A 222 -4.92 23.55 -9.43
CA ALA A 222 -4.55 24.18 -8.16
C ALA A 222 -5.51 25.31 -7.75
N ARG A 223 -5.94 26.14 -8.72
CA ARG A 223 -6.92 27.21 -8.47
C ARG A 223 -8.29 26.65 -8.11
N SER A 224 -8.77 25.64 -8.84
CA SER A 224 -10.04 24.97 -8.53
C SER A 224 -10.03 24.36 -7.12
N ILE A 225 -8.90 23.78 -6.71
CA ILE A 225 -8.70 23.22 -5.37
C ILE A 225 -8.74 24.33 -4.30
N ASP A 226 -8.06 25.45 -4.53
CA ASP A 226 -8.08 26.57 -3.59
C ASP A 226 -9.48 27.19 -3.47
N GLU A 227 -10.24 27.28 -4.57
CA GLU A 227 -11.64 27.74 -4.58
C GLU A 227 -12.55 26.78 -3.80
N LEU A 228 -12.43 25.47 -4.05
CA LEU A 228 -13.17 24.44 -3.30
C LEU A 228 -12.84 24.49 -1.81
N TYR A 229 -11.56 24.71 -1.46
CA TYR A 229 -11.13 24.73 -0.07
C TYR A 229 -11.58 26.01 0.65
N ALA A 230 -11.56 27.15 -0.04
CA ALA A 230 -12.13 28.40 0.48
C ALA A 230 -13.63 28.25 0.78
N GLY A 231 -14.38 27.64 -0.14
CA GLY A 231 -15.80 27.33 0.07
C GLY A 231 -16.05 26.40 1.26
N TYR A 232 -15.15 25.45 1.51
CA TYR A 232 -15.20 24.60 2.71
C TYR A 232 -14.94 25.41 3.99
N THR A 233 -13.93 26.28 4.01
CA THR A 233 -13.60 27.07 5.21
C THR A 233 -14.67 28.12 5.53
N ASP A 234 -15.29 28.73 4.53
CA ASP A 234 -16.33 29.76 4.71
C ASP A 234 -17.66 29.19 5.22
N GLN A 235 -17.95 27.91 4.98
CA GLN A 235 -19.16 27.24 5.50
C GLN A 235 -19.06 26.85 6.99
N LYS A 236 -17.86 26.94 7.59
CA LYS A 236 -17.59 26.56 8.99
C LYS A 236 -17.03 27.68 9.86
N GLY A 237 -16.83 28.88 9.31
CA GLY A 237 -16.51 30.12 10.04
C GLY A 237 -17.77 30.85 10.48
#